data_AF-A0A382HA62-F1
#
_entry.id   AF-A0A382HA62-F1
#
_cell.length_a   1.000
_cell.length_b   1.000
_cell.length_c   1.000
_cell.angle_alpha   90.00
_cell.angle_beta   90.00
_cell.angle_gamma   90.00
#
_symmetry.space_group_name_H-M   'P 1'
#
loop_
_entity.id
_entity.type
_entity.pdbx_description
1 polymer ?
#
loop_
_entity_poly.entity_id
_entity_poly.type
_entity_poly.pdbx_seq_one_letter_code
_entity_poly.pdbx_strand_id
1 'polypeptide(L)'
;MSIQDHYEAARKELLDLGLRNSLLNYRHSSARGVCVRGESSTEIFDLLTRKEKPLTFVPRKGLEVDLSPHLTNARQRLEDLPKWPAQVTSDKELADHLKTVSNSLSKVVHAVNSLPPRVEEAIGRSVTPENEAAGQLLLEEVELAIHQAETVRDRIGSGREILKHPLAVEKAQHFSKSLEKEVRILADEHLLRVEDASTGGALRKEWLKPLSEEELRDTRLQTNDTDRRLQRRLLNTERSARTYIEERGVNVLFMALGMLHWRDKDDPKRELKAPLLLIPVKLVRAAVRERYKLYYTGD
;
A
#
# COMPACT_ATOMS: atom_id res chain seq x y z
N MET A 1 7.38 22.91 44.25
CA MET A 1 7.86 21.98 43.20
C MET A 1 9.20 22.51 42.74
N SER A 2 10.25 21.72 42.90
CA SER A 2 11.63 22.12 42.62
C SER A 2 11.90 22.12 41.09
N ILE A 3 13.00 22.75 40.67
CA ILE A 3 13.48 22.68 39.27
C ILE A 3 13.79 21.22 38.88
N GLN A 4 14.27 20.42 39.84
CA GLN A 4 14.51 18.99 39.67
C GLN A 4 13.21 18.25 39.29
N ASP A 5 12.11 18.58 39.96
CA ASP A 5 10.80 17.94 39.71
C ASP A 5 10.27 18.31 38.31
N HIS A 6 10.47 19.55 37.87
CA HIS A 6 10.14 19.97 36.50
C HIS A 6 10.99 19.25 35.46
N TYR A 7 12.28 19.07 35.74
CA TYR A 7 13.19 18.36 34.85
C TYR A 7 12.85 16.87 34.76
N GLU A 8 12.49 16.24 35.87
CA GLU A 8 12.05 14.84 35.89
C GLU A 8 10.69 14.64 35.22
N ALA A 9 9.73 15.56 35.42
CA ALA A 9 8.46 15.55 34.72
C ALA A 9 8.65 15.73 33.22
N ALA A 10 9.45 16.71 32.80
CA ALA A 10 9.78 16.94 31.38
C ALA A 10 10.53 15.75 30.78
N ARG A 11 11.46 15.12 31.51
CA ARG A 11 12.16 13.91 31.07
C ARG A 11 11.19 12.74 30.88
N LYS A 12 10.20 12.60 31.75
CA LYS A 12 9.17 11.55 31.68
C LYS A 12 8.15 11.81 30.55
N GLU A 13 7.81 13.07 30.28
CA GLU A 13 7.01 13.46 29.11
C GLU A 13 7.78 13.31 27.79
N LEU A 14 9.09 13.61 27.77
CA LEU A 14 9.96 13.45 26.61
C LEU A 14 10.23 11.97 26.29
N LEU A 15 10.30 11.13 27.33
CA LEU A 15 10.35 9.66 27.22
C LEU A 15 8.94 9.05 27.22
N ASP A 16 8.00 9.62 26.46
CA ASP A 16 6.72 8.98 26.20
C ASP A 16 6.92 7.71 25.37
N LEU A 17 7.13 6.59 26.07
CA LEU A 17 7.12 5.23 25.51
C LEU A 17 5.71 4.77 25.11
N GLY A 18 4.69 5.60 25.36
CA GLY A 18 3.35 5.42 24.86
C GLY A 18 3.29 5.54 23.33
N LEU A 19 2.13 5.17 22.78
CA LEU A 19 1.98 5.02 21.33
C LEU A 19 1.88 6.36 20.59
N ARG A 20 1.91 7.46 21.32
CA ARG A 20 1.70 8.83 20.83
C ARG A 20 2.99 9.45 20.31
N ASN A 21 4.15 8.99 20.77
CA ASN A 21 5.42 9.44 20.27
C ASN A 21 5.75 8.79 18.92
N SER A 22 5.55 9.51 17.82
CA SER A 22 5.83 9.02 16.46
C SER A 22 7.31 8.81 16.16
N LEU A 23 8.22 9.33 16.99
CA LEU A 23 9.66 9.06 16.90
C LEU A 23 10.06 7.76 17.58
N LEU A 24 9.24 7.24 18.50
CA LEU A 24 9.44 5.92 19.13
C LEU A 24 8.47 4.85 18.59
N ASN A 25 7.42 5.27 17.88
CA ASN A 25 6.44 4.40 17.26
C ASN A 25 6.15 4.93 15.84
N TYR A 26 7.19 4.97 15.01
CA TYR A 26 7.07 5.41 13.63
C TYR A 26 6.13 4.48 12.85
N ARG A 27 5.09 5.10 12.27
CA ARG A 27 4.11 4.42 11.41
C ARG A 27 4.14 5.06 10.03
N HIS A 28 4.52 4.27 9.04
CA HIS A 28 4.57 4.72 7.67
C HIS A 28 3.15 4.99 7.14
N SER A 29 2.89 6.24 6.73
CA SER A 29 1.61 6.63 6.13
C SER A 29 1.45 6.06 4.72
N SER A 30 0.24 5.62 4.37
CA SER A 30 -0.10 5.23 3.00
C SER A 30 -0.28 6.44 2.06
N ALA A 31 -0.52 7.64 2.61
CA ALA A 31 -0.86 8.85 1.85
C ALA A 31 0.29 9.87 1.74
N ARG A 32 1.21 9.89 2.72
CA ARG A 32 2.34 10.84 2.84
C ARG A 32 3.63 10.11 3.19
N GLY A 33 4.77 10.77 3.04
CA GLY A 33 6.10 10.18 3.14
C GLY A 33 6.42 9.26 1.96
N VAL A 34 7.71 8.95 1.77
CA VAL A 34 8.20 8.00 0.76
C VAL A 34 9.25 7.12 1.42
N CYS A 35 9.27 5.83 1.09
CA CYS A 35 10.24 4.89 1.63
C CYS A 35 11.30 4.55 0.58
N VAL A 36 12.54 4.94 0.87
CA VAL A 36 13.73 4.62 0.07
C VAL A 36 14.18 3.19 0.37
N ARG A 37 14.60 2.45 -0.66
CA ARG A 37 14.85 1.00 -0.57
C ARG A 37 16.12 0.59 -1.32
N GLY A 38 16.95 -0.21 -0.64
CA GLY A 38 18.17 -0.77 -1.23
C GLY A 38 19.36 0.21 -1.27
N GLU A 39 19.15 1.46 -0.83
CA GLU A 39 20.20 2.48 -0.77
C GLU A 39 21.08 2.37 0.48
N SER A 40 22.33 2.82 0.35
CA SER A 40 23.25 2.96 1.47
C SER A 40 22.98 4.27 2.23
N SER A 41 22.72 4.18 3.54
CA SER A 41 22.57 5.38 4.38
C SER A 41 23.83 6.25 4.38
N THR A 42 25.01 5.64 4.29
CA THR A 42 26.28 6.37 4.25
C THR A 42 26.43 7.17 2.96
N GLU A 43 26.11 6.57 1.81
CA GLU A 43 26.19 7.26 0.51
C GLU A 43 25.14 8.37 0.41
N ILE A 44 23.90 8.11 0.88
CA ILE A 44 22.87 9.15 0.96
C ILE A 44 23.35 10.32 1.83
N PHE A 45 23.93 10.04 3.01
CA PHE A 45 24.44 11.07 3.89
C PHE A 45 25.51 11.91 3.19
N ASP A 46 26.51 11.27 2.57
CA ASP A 46 27.61 11.96 1.89
C ASP A 46 27.12 12.80 0.70
N LEU A 47 26.23 12.25 -0.13
CA LEU A 47 25.66 12.97 -1.27
C LEU A 47 24.80 14.16 -0.84
N LEU A 48 23.92 13.97 0.12
CA LEU A 48 22.92 14.96 0.52
C LEU A 48 23.52 16.06 1.41
N THR A 49 24.39 15.70 2.36
CA THR A 49 24.87 16.64 3.40
C THR A 49 26.28 17.17 3.13
N ARG A 50 27.23 16.33 2.72
CA ARG A 50 28.63 16.76 2.50
C ARG A 50 28.84 17.36 1.11
N LYS A 51 28.23 16.75 0.10
CA LYS A 51 28.31 17.19 -1.30
C LYS A 51 27.15 18.12 -1.71
N GLU A 52 26.15 18.27 -0.85
CA GLU A 52 24.93 19.08 -1.08
C GLU A 52 24.27 18.82 -2.45
N LYS A 53 24.37 17.58 -2.94
CA LYS A 53 23.77 17.19 -4.22
C LYS A 53 22.27 16.94 -4.02
N PRO A 54 21.40 17.56 -4.82
CA PRO A 54 19.98 17.25 -4.76
C PRO A 54 19.72 15.82 -5.20
N LEU A 55 18.93 15.10 -4.41
CA LEU A 55 18.54 13.72 -4.70
C LEU A 55 17.15 13.69 -5.33
N THR A 56 16.92 12.78 -6.26
CA THR A 56 15.64 12.60 -6.94
C THR A 56 15.08 11.23 -6.61
N PHE A 57 13.78 11.13 -6.38
CA PHE A 57 13.13 9.84 -6.18
C PHE A 57 12.79 9.21 -7.52
N VAL A 58 13.05 7.91 -7.63
CA VAL A 58 12.68 7.14 -8.81
C VAL A 58 11.90 5.90 -8.41
N PRO A 59 10.88 5.49 -9.20
CA PRO A 59 10.31 4.17 -9.04
C PRO A 59 11.42 3.16 -9.34
N ARG A 60 11.60 2.19 -8.45
CA ARG A 60 12.54 1.11 -8.74
C ARG A 60 12.05 0.34 -9.97
N LYS A 61 12.94 0.13 -10.94
CA LYS A 61 12.63 -0.60 -12.19
C LYS A 61 12.03 -1.97 -11.84
N GLY A 62 10.79 -2.19 -12.27
CA GLY A 62 10.09 -3.47 -12.22
C GLY A 62 9.13 -3.53 -13.41
N LEU A 63 8.57 -4.71 -13.68
CA LEU A 63 7.58 -4.87 -14.74
C LEU A 63 6.34 -4.01 -14.42
N GLU A 64 6.04 -3.03 -15.27
CA GLU A 64 4.79 -2.27 -15.23
C GLU A 64 3.84 -2.83 -16.30
N VAL A 65 2.70 -3.39 -15.86
CA VAL A 65 1.66 -3.92 -16.77
C VAL A 65 0.37 -3.14 -16.52
N ASP A 66 -0.14 -2.45 -17.55
CA ASP A 66 -1.41 -1.74 -17.41
C ASP A 66 -2.61 -2.69 -17.48
N LEU A 67 -3.07 -3.09 -16.30
CA LEU A 67 -4.30 -3.85 -16.10
C LEU A 67 -5.50 -2.96 -15.72
N SER A 68 -5.31 -1.64 -15.69
CA SER A 68 -6.25 -0.69 -15.08
C SER A 68 -7.66 -0.73 -15.65
N PRO A 69 -7.91 -0.85 -16.98
CA PRO A 69 -9.28 -0.82 -17.48
C PRO A 69 -10.15 -1.96 -16.93
N HIS A 70 -9.58 -3.16 -16.74
CA HIS A 70 -10.32 -4.34 -16.30
C HIS A 70 -10.36 -4.45 -14.78
N LEU A 71 -9.25 -4.18 -14.09
CA LEU A 71 -9.19 -4.18 -12.63
C LEU A 71 -10.03 -3.06 -12.01
N THR A 72 -9.95 -1.85 -12.57
CA THR A 72 -10.77 -0.71 -12.09
C THR A 72 -12.25 -1.03 -12.25
N ASN A 73 -12.63 -1.63 -13.38
CA ASN A 73 -14.02 -2.01 -13.62
C ASN A 73 -14.49 -3.14 -12.69
N ALA A 74 -13.64 -4.14 -12.45
CA ALA A 74 -13.92 -5.20 -11.47
C ALA A 74 -14.16 -4.62 -10.06
N ARG A 75 -13.29 -3.72 -9.60
CA ARG A 75 -13.42 -3.04 -8.31
C ARG A 75 -14.68 -2.18 -8.23
N GLN A 76 -14.91 -1.32 -9.23
CA GLN A 76 -16.09 -0.46 -9.26
C GLN A 76 -17.37 -1.27 -9.15
N ARG A 77 -17.45 -2.44 -9.80
CA ARG A 77 -18.61 -3.33 -9.69
C ARG A 77 -18.83 -3.94 -8.31
N LEU A 78 -17.76 -4.15 -7.54
CA LEU A 78 -17.85 -4.61 -6.15
C LEU A 78 -18.24 -3.44 -5.22
N GLU A 79 -17.75 -2.24 -5.50
CA GLU A 79 -18.09 -1.02 -4.75
C GLU A 79 -19.55 -0.60 -5.00
N ASP A 80 -20.06 -0.78 -6.23
CA ASP A 80 -21.43 -0.48 -6.64
C ASP A 80 -22.45 -1.56 -6.20
N LEU A 81 -22.03 -2.58 -5.44
CA LEU A 81 -22.94 -3.60 -4.95
C LEU A 81 -24.02 -2.97 -4.06
N PRO A 82 -25.26 -3.49 -4.11
CA PRO A 82 -26.29 -3.07 -3.17
C PRO A 82 -25.82 -3.30 -1.74
N LYS A 83 -26.15 -2.38 -0.83
CA LYS A 83 -25.81 -2.53 0.58
C LYS A 83 -26.34 -3.86 1.11
N TRP A 84 -25.48 -4.58 1.85
CA TRP A 84 -25.85 -5.83 2.50
C TRP A 84 -26.94 -5.58 3.56
N PRO A 85 -27.95 -6.45 3.65
CA PRO A 85 -29.05 -6.27 4.60
C PRO A 85 -28.55 -6.42 6.05
N ALA A 86 -28.79 -5.38 6.86
CA ALA A 86 -28.39 -5.39 8.28
C ALA A 86 -29.14 -6.47 9.09
N GLN A 87 -30.40 -6.73 8.74
CA GLN A 87 -31.22 -7.82 9.27
C GLN A 87 -31.93 -8.53 8.10
N VAL A 88 -31.92 -9.87 8.12
CA VAL A 88 -32.62 -10.71 7.16
C VAL A 88 -34.03 -10.96 7.67
N THR A 89 -35.01 -10.29 7.06
CA THR A 89 -36.43 -10.36 7.40
C THR A 89 -37.20 -11.41 6.58
N SER A 90 -36.69 -11.77 5.41
CA SER A 90 -37.33 -12.69 4.47
C SER A 90 -36.30 -13.40 3.59
N ASP A 91 -36.45 -14.71 3.41
CA ASP A 91 -35.61 -15.53 2.53
C ASP A 91 -35.72 -15.07 1.06
N LYS A 92 -36.92 -14.61 0.65
CA LYS A 92 -37.17 -14.10 -0.70
C LYS A 92 -36.38 -12.82 -0.97
N GLU A 93 -36.36 -11.90 -0.01
CA GLU A 93 -35.60 -10.64 -0.13
C GLU A 93 -34.09 -10.92 -0.21
N LEU A 94 -33.60 -11.87 0.60
CA LEU A 94 -32.20 -12.29 0.54
C LEU A 94 -31.88 -12.98 -0.79
N ALA A 95 -32.76 -13.83 -1.32
CA ALA A 95 -32.56 -14.51 -2.60
C ALA A 95 -32.49 -13.51 -3.78
N ASP A 96 -33.36 -12.49 -3.79
CA ASP A 96 -33.35 -11.42 -4.79
C ASP A 96 -32.10 -10.55 -4.69
N HIS A 97 -31.64 -10.25 -3.46
CA HIS A 97 -30.36 -9.58 -3.23
C HIS A 97 -29.20 -10.40 -3.80
N LEU A 98 -29.11 -11.69 -3.47
CA LEU A 98 -28.05 -12.58 -3.97
C LEU A 98 -28.08 -12.75 -5.49
N LYS A 99 -29.26 -12.69 -6.12
CA LYS A 99 -29.36 -12.67 -7.60
C LYS A 99 -28.67 -11.44 -8.19
N THR A 100 -28.84 -10.27 -7.58
CA THR A 100 -28.19 -9.03 -8.02
C THR A 100 -26.68 -9.10 -7.83
N VAL A 101 -26.23 -9.55 -6.65
CA VAL A 101 -24.80 -9.74 -6.34
C VAL A 101 -24.15 -10.75 -7.30
N SER A 102 -24.83 -11.87 -7.57
CA SER A 102 -24.38 -12.91 -8.50
C SER A 102 -24.13 -12.35 -9.90
N ASN A 103 -25.04 -11.52 -10.43
CA ASN A 103 -24.87 -10.88 -11.74
C ASN A 103 -23.65 -9.95 -11.80
N SER A 104 -23.38 -9.19 -10.74
CA SER A 104 -22.20 -8.34 -10.65
C SER A 104 -20.92 -9.18 -10.56
N LEU A 105 -20.91 -10.25 -9.76
CA LEU A 105 -19.76 -11.15 -9.64
C LEU A 105 -19.42 -11.88 -10.93
N SER A 106 -20.41 -12.30 -11.71
CA SER A 106 -20.16 -12.88 -13.04
C SER A 106 -19.38 -11.91 -13.94
N LYS A 107 -19.67 -10.60 -13.86
CA LYS A 107 -18.92 -9.57 -14.61
C LYS A 107 -17.52 -9.33 -14.03
N VAL A 108 -17.36 -9.43 -12.71
CA VAL A 108 -16.05 -9.36 -12.04
C VAL A 108 -15.18 -10.53 -12.49
N VAL A 109 -15.68 -11.77 -12.42
CA VAL A 109 -15.00 -12.98 -12.89
C VAL A 109 -14.59 -12.83 -14.37
N HIS A 110 -15.50 -12.35 -15.22
CA HIS A 110 -15.18 -12.09 -16.62
C HIS A 110 -14.04 -11.07 -16.80
N ALA A 111 -14.04 -9.99 -16.01
CA ALA A 111 -12.98 -8.98 -16.07
C ALA A 111 -11.62 -9.55 -15.62
N VAL A 112 -11.56 -10.31 -14.52
CA VAL A 112 -10.29 -10.91 -14.05
C VAL A 112 -9.78 -12.01 -14.99
N ASN A 113 -10.67 -12.80 -15.60
CA ASN A 113 -10.30 -13.80 -16.59
C ASN A 113 -9.71 -13.21 -17.89
N SER A 114 -9.87 -11.90 -18.12
CA SER A 114 -9.27 -11.22 -19.27
C SER A 114 -7.83 -10.72 -19.02
N LEU A 115 -7.32 -10.86 -17.78
CA LEU A 115 -6.01 -10.35 -17.38
C LEU A 115 -4.83 -11.26 -17.79
N PRO A 116 -4.88 -12.60 -17.69
CA PRO A 116 -3.73 -13.47 -17.96
C PRO A 116 -3.04 -13.23 -19.31
N PRO A 117 -3.76 -13.12 -20.44
CA PRO A 117 -3.11 -12.91 -21.75
C PRO A 117 -2.29 -11.62 -21.83
N ARG A 118 -2.68 -10.58 -21.06
CA ARG A 118 -1.96 -9.29 -21.01
C ARG A 118 -0.66 -9.41 -20.23
N VAL A 119 -0.67 -10.22 -19.17
CA VAL A 119 0.51 -10.49 -18.35
C VAL A 119 1.48 -11.38 -19.12
N GLU A 120 0.98 -12.43 -19.78
CA GLU A 120 1.76 -13.29 -20.68
C GLU A 120 2.42 -12.51 -21.82
N GLU A 121 1.70 -11.59 -22.45
CA GLU A 121 2.27 -10.71 -23.48
C GLU A 121 3.39 -9.82 -22.91
N ALA A 122 3.23 -9.32 -21.69
CA ALA A 122 4.26 -8.52 -21.02
C ALA A 122 5.50 -9.37 -20.66
N ILE A 123 5.30 -10.61 -20.22
CA ILE A 123 6.38 -11.59 -19.99
C ILE A 123 7.14 -11.86 -21.29
N GLY A 124 6.43 -12.12 -22.39
CA GLY A 124 7.04 -12.40 -23.70
C GLY A 124 7.82 -11.22 -24.28
N ARG A 125 7.53 -9.99 -23.85
CA ARG A 125 8.27 -8.77 -24.22
C ARG A 125 9.39 -8.43 -23.24
N SER A 126 9.56 -9.19 -22.17
CA SER A 126 10.59 -8.93 -21.17
C SER A 126 11.99 -9.10 -21.77
N VAL A 127 12.89 -8.18 -21.45
CA VAL A 127 14.28 -8.16 -21.95
C VAL A 127 15.27 -8.66 -20.89
N THR A 128 14.81 -8.77 -19.63
CA THR A 128 15.65 -9.18 -18.51
C THR A 128 14.99 -10.32 -17.74
N PRO A 129 15.76 -11.31 -17.24
CA PRO A 129 15.23 -12.41 -16.44
C PRO A 129 14.43 -11.95 -15.21
N GLU A 130 14.76 -10.78 -14.66
CA GLU A 130 14.05 -10.22 -13.50
C GLU A 130 12.66 -9.70 -13.88
N ASN A 131 12.49 -9.13 -15.08
CA ASN A 131 11.17 -8.70 -15.56
C ASN A 131 10.30 -9.90 -15.93
N GLU A 132 10.92 -10.98 -16.45
CA GLU A 132 10.25 -12.25 -16.69
C GLU A 132 9.72 -12.85 -15.38
N ALA A 133 10.58 -12.99 -14.37
CA ALA A 133 10.21 -13.49 -13.03
C ALA A 133 9.13 -12.62 -12.36
N ALA A 134 9.23 -11.30 -12.50
CA ALA A 134 8.21 -10.37 -12.01
C ALA A 134 6.87 -10.59 -12.72
N GLY A 135 6.87 -10.83 -14.03
CA GLY A 135 5.65 -11.15 -14.76
C GLY A 135 5.02 -12.48 -14.36
N GLN A 136 5.83 -13.51 -14.10
CA GLN A 136 5.33 -14.82 -13.63
C GLN A 136 4.62 -14.71 -12.27
N LEU A 137 5.21 -14.00 -11.31
CA LEU A 137 4.58 -13.74 -10.02
C LEU A 137 3.27 -12.92 -10.14
N LEU A 138 3.22 -11.96 -11.08
CA LEU A 138 1.98 -11.24 -11.37
C LEU A 138 0.91 -12.19 -11.91
N LEU A 139 1.30 -13.12 -12.78
CA LEU A 139 0.41 -14.13 -13.33
C LEU A 139 -0.16 -15.02 -12.20
N GLU A 140 0.68 -15.48 -11.27
CA GLU A 140 0.24 -16.25 -10.09
C GLU A 140 -0.78 -15.48 -9.22
N GLU A 141 -0.55 -14.20 -8.96
CA GLU A 141 -1.50 -13.36 -8.20
C GLU A 141 -2.82 -13.17 -8.97
N VAL A 142 -2.76 -13.02 -10.30
CA VAL A 142 -3.95 -12.96 -11.15
C VAL A 142 -4.74 -14.25 -11.10
N GLU A 143 -4.07 -15.41 -11.22
CA GLU A 143 -4.69 -16.73 -11.15
C GLU A 143 -5.34 -16.98 -9.79
N LEU A 144 -4.67 -16.60 -8.70
CA LEU A 144 -5.23 -16.67 -7.35
C LEU A 144 -6.49 -15.80 -7.24
N ALA A 145 -6.47 -14.57 -7.75
CA ALA A 145 -7.64 -13.68 -7.72
C ALA A 145 -8.81 -14.21 -8.56
N ILE A 146 -8.52 -14.84 -9.70
CA ILE A 146 -9.51 -15.56 -10.52
C ILE A 146 -10.16 -16.67 -9.70
N HIS A 147 -9.35 -17.55 -9.11
CA HIS A 147 -9.84 -18.67 -8.31
C HIS A 147 -10.73 -18.20 -7.14
N GLN A 148 -10.34 -17.13 -6.46
CA GLN A 148 -11.12 -16.57 -5.36
C GLN A 148 -12.43 -15.94 -5.87
N ALA A 149 -12.42 -15.23 -6.99
CA ALA A 149 -13.63 -14.68 -7.60
C ALA A 149 -14.64 -15.77 -7.99
N GLU A 150 -14.15 -16.87 -8.56
CA GLU A 150 -14.97 -18.04 -8.91
C GLU A 150 -15.54 -18.74 -7.68
N THR A 151 -14.73 -18.94 -6.64
CA THR A 151 -15.17 -19.52 -5.37
C THR A 151 -16.30 -18.70 -4.75
N VAL A 152 -16.16 -17.36 -4.69
CA VAL A 152 -17.19 -16.47 -4.15
C VAL A 152 -18.46 -16.50 -5.01
N ARG A 153 -18.33 -16.50 -6.34
CA ARG A 153 -19.47 -16.64 -7.28
C ARG A 153 -20.21 -17.94 -7.04
N ASP A 154 -19.50 -19.06 -6.94
CA ASP A 154 -20.07 -20.38 -6.79
C ASP A 154 -20.75 -20.53 -5.43
N ARG A 155 -20.14 -19.99 -4.36
CA ARG A 155 -20.75 -19.97 -3.02
C ARG A 155 -22.05 -19.17 -3.00
N ILE A 156 -22.11 -18.03 -3.70
CA ILE A 156 -23.35 -17.25 -3.85
C ILE A 156 -24.39 -18.02 -4.69
N GLY A 157 -23.94 -18.72 -5.73
CA GLY A 157 -24.78 -19.65 -6.50
C GLY A 157 -25.42 -20.72 -5.62
N SER A 158 -24.62 -21.45 -4.84
CA SER A 158 -25.10 -22.44 -3.87
C SER A 158 -26.02 -21.81 -2.82
N GLY A 159 -25.72 -20.59 -2.36
CA GLY A 159 -26.59 -19.83 -1.45
C GLY A 159 -27.99 -19.60 -1.99
N ARG A 160 -28.09 -19.25 -3.27
CA ARG A 160 -29.38 -19.07 -3.95
C ARG A 160 -30.17 -20.38 -4.06
N GLU A 161 -29.49 -21.50 -4.28
CA GLU A 161 -30.12 -22.82 -4.30
C GLU A 161 -30.64 -23.22 -2.92
N ILE A 162 -29.85 -22.96 -1.87
CA ILE A 162 -30.23 -23.22 -0.48
C ILE A 162 -31.49 -22.42 -0.09
N LEU A 163 -31.57 -21.15 -0.50
CA LEU A 163 -32.71 -20.26 -0.20
C LEU A 163 -34.00 -20.59 -0.99
N LYS A 164 -33.98 -21.59 -1.90
CA LYS A 164 -35.22 -22.15 -2.46
C LYS A 164 -36.05 -22.88 -1.39
N HIS A 165 -35.42 -23.22 -0.26
CA HIS A 165 -36.07 -23.83 0.89
C HIS A 165 -36.00 -22.87 2.10
N PRO A 166 -37.04 -22.84 2.95
CA PRO A 166 -37.07 -21.92 4.10
C PRO A 166 -35.90 -22.16 5.06
N LEU A 167 -35.20 -21.10 5.45
CA LEU A 167 -34.18 -21.15 6.50
C LEU A 167 -34.66 -20.47 7.78
N ALA A 168 -34.14 -20.95 8.91
CA ALA A 168 -34.26 -20.21 10.15
C ALA A 168 -33.57 -18.85 10.02
N VAL A 169 -34.22 -17.79 10.52
CA VAL A 169 -33.76 -16.39 10.42
C VAL A 169 -32.31 -16.22 10.87
N GLU A 170 -31.92 -16.85 11.98
CA GLU A 170 -30.54 -16.81 12.48
C GLU A 170 -29.53 -17.41 11.51
N LYS A 171 -29.88 -18.52 10.84
CA LYS A 171 -29.03 -19.17 9.85
C LYS A 171 -28.92 -18.34 8.58
N ALA A 172 -30.03 -17.74 8.12
CA ALA A 172 -30.03 -16.84 6.97
C ALA A 172 -29.19 -15.58 7.24
N GLN A 173 -29.28 -15.03 8.46
CA GLN A 173 -28.46 -13.89 8.90
C GLN A 173 -26.96 -14.23 8.94
N HIS A 174 -26.59 -15.36 9.54
CA HIS A 174 -25.20 -15.81 9.58
C HIS A 174 -24.65 -16.06 8.18
N PHE A 175 -25.46 -16.68 7.32
CA PHE A 175 -25.12 -16.92 5.93
C PHE A 175 -24.86 -15.63 5.16
N SER A 176 -25.75 -14.64 5.27
CA SER A 176 -25.58 -13.32 4.66
C SER A 176 -24.28 -12.65 5.11
N LYS A 177 -24.02 -12.57 6.42
CA LYS A 177 -22.77 -11.98 6.96
C LYS A 177 -21.52 -12.71 6.47
N SER A 178 -21.58 -14.03 6.34
CA SER A 178 -20.44 -14.81 5.83
C SER A 178 -20.13 -14.49 4.37
N LEU A 179 -21.16 -14.32 3.53
CA LEU A 179 -20.97 -13.97 2.13
C LEU A 179 -20.48 -12.52 1.97
N GLU A 180 -20.98 -11.60 2.78
CA GLU A 180 -20.50 -10.20 2.82
C GLU A 180 -19.00 -10.16 3.06
N LYS A 181 -18.54 -10.91 4.07
CA LYS A 181 -17.13 -10.99 4.42
C LYS A 181 -16.28 -11.48 3.26
N GLU A 182 -16.71 -12.51 2.54
CA GLU A 182 -15.96 -13.05 1.41
C GLU A 182 -15.90 -12.10 0.22
N VAL A 183 -17.03 -11.46 -0.13
CA VAL A 183 -17.04 -10.43 -1.19
C VAL A 183 -16.10 -9.29 -0.84
N ARG A 184 -16.04 -8.91 0.44
CA ARG A 184 -15.11 -7.88 0.92
C ARG A 184 -13.65 -8.34 0.85
N ILE A 185 -13.34 -9.59 1.23
CA ILE A 185 -11.98 -10.16 1.09
C ILE A 185 -11.55 -10.17 -0.38
N LEU A 186 -12.44 -10.57 -1.29
CA LEU A 186 -12.17 -10.51 -2.73
C LEU A 186 -11.76 -9.09 -3.18
N ALA A 187 -12.53 -8.07 -2.76
CA ALA A 187 -12.25 -6.68 -3.13
C ALA A 187 -10.97 -6.12 -2.48
N ASP A 188 -10.89 -6.22 -1.15
CA ASP A 188 -9.90 -5.49 -0.34
C ASP A 188 -8.56 -6.22 -0.24
N GLU A 189 -8.53 -7.53 -0.50
CA GLU A 189 -7.32 -8.34 -0.43
C GLU A 189 -6.88 -8.82 -1.81
N HIS A 190 -7.70 -9.61 -2.50
CA HIS A 190 -7.25 -10.29 -3.73
C HIS A 190 -7.10 -9.33 -4.91
N LEU A 191 -8.11 -8.51 -5.22
CA LEU A 191 -8.01 -7.55 -6.32
C LEU A 191 -6.97 -6.44 -6.05
N LEU A 192 -6.83 -6.04 -4.79
CA LEU A 192 -5.81 -5.07 -4.40
C LEU A 192 -4.39 -5.63 -4.58
N ARG A 193 -4.16 -6.90 -4.27
CA ARG A 193 -2.86 -7.57 -4.51
C ARG A 193 -2.50 -7.61 -5.98
N VAL A 194 -3.47 -7.91 -6.86
CA VAL A 194 -3.25 -7.88 -8.32
C VAL A 194 -2.93 -6.46 -8.79
N GLU A 195 -3.64 -5.44 -8.29
CA GLU A 195 -3.34 -4.05 -8.62
C GLU A 195 -1.93 -3.65 -8.13
N ASP A 196 -1.59 -3.95 -6.88
CA ASP A 196 -0.26 -3.73 -6.35
C ASP A 196 0.80 -4.49 -7.16
N ALA A 197 0.56 -5.75 -7.55
CA ALA A 197 1.48 -6.54 -8.36
C ALA A 197 1.66 -5.97 -9.78
N SER A 198 0.58 -5.57 -10.45
CA SER A 198 0.60 -5.00 -11.81
C SER A 198 1.36 -3.67 -11.89
N THR A 199 1.43 -3.00 -10.74
CA THR A 199 2.15 -1.76 -10.55
C THR A 199 3.51 -2.00 -9.85
N GLY A 200 3.94 -3.27 -9.74
CA GLY A 200 5.23 -3.68 -9.17
C GLY A 200 5.34 -3.62 -7.65
N GLY A 201 4.32 -3.20 -6.91
CA GLY A 201 4.31 -3.11 -5.44
C GLY A 201 4.48 -4.45 -4.71
N ALA A 202 3.90 -5.54 -5.21
CA ALA A 202 4.01 -6.88 -4.61
C ALA A 202 5.29 -7.64 -5.06
N LEU A 203 5.65 -7.52 -6.34
CA LEU A 203 6.85 -8.12 -6.97
C LEU A 203 8.17 -7.61 -6.37
N ARG A 204 8.13 -6.44 -5.73
CA ARG A 204 9.30 -5.78 -5.12
C ARG A 204 9.70 -6.34 -3.74
N LYS A 205 9.00 -7.33 -3.18
CA LYS A 205 9.38 -7.91 -1.86
C LYS A 205 10.45 -9.00 -1.94
N GLU A 206 10.47 -9.82 -2.98
CA GLU A 206 11.39 -10.97 -3.09
C GLU A 206 12.50 -10.81 -4.13
N TRP A 207 12.38 -9.88 -5.09
CA TRP A 207 13.33 -9.74 -6.20
C TRP A 207 13.98 -8.37 -6.26
N LEU A 208 14.90 -8.11 -5.33
CA LEU A 208 15.72 -6.92 -5.33
C LEU A 208 17.19 -7.32 -5.31
N LYS A 209 17.83 -7.39 -6.49
CA LYS A 209 19.30 -7.38 -6.54
C LYS A 209 19.81 -6.18 -5.73
N PRO A 210 20.89 -6.33 -4.93
CA PRO A 210 21.54 -5.17 -4.33
C PRO A 210 21.86 -4.16 -5.42
N LEU A 211 21.69 -2.87 -5.14
CA LEU A 211 22.11 -1.83 -6.07
C LEU A 211 23.62 -1.96 -6.29
N SER A 212 24.07 -1.74 -7.52
CA SER A 212 25.49 -1.71 -7.82
C SER A 212 26.17 -0.52 -7.11
N GLU A 213 27.49 -0.56 -6.95
CA GLU A 213 28.25 0.57 -6.38
C GLU A 213 28.03 1.88 -7.14
N GLU A 214 27.80 1.82 -8.45
CA GLU A 214 27.50 3.01 -9.25
C GLU A 214 26.08 3.55 -8.98
N GLU A 215 25.10 2.66 -8.87
CA GLU A 215 23.72 3.03 -8.53
C GLU A 215 23.63 3.61 -7.11
N LEU A 216 24.38 3.08 -6.15
CA LEU A 216 24.43 3.59 -4.77
C LEU A 216 25.04 4.99 -4.65
N ARG A 217 25.88 5.38 -5.62
CA ARG A 217 26.61 6.67 -5.63
C ARG A 217 25.96 7.70 -6.56
N ASP A 218 24.86 7.33 -7.22
CA ASP A 218 24.12 8.24 -8.08
C ASP A 218 23.19 9.17 -7.26
N THR A 219 22.39 10.00 -7.95
CA THR A 219 21.48 10.95 -7.28
C THR A 219 20.02 10.48 -7.30
N ARG A 220 19.77 9.18 -7.50
CA ARG A 220 18.45 8.60 -7.75
C ARG A 220 18.09 7.59 -6.67
N LEU A 221 17.31 8.06 -5.71
CA LEU A 221 16.79 7.24 -4.62
C LEU A 221 15.71 6.28 -5.12
N GLN A 222 16.00 4.98 -5.07
CA GLN A 222 15.05 3.95 -5.43
C GLN A 222 13.91 3.84 -4.41
N THR A 223 12.69 3.71 -4.92
CA THR A 223 11.47 3.58 -4.10
C THR A 223 10.63 2.39 -4.54
N ASN A 224 9.80 1.88 -3.62
CA ASN A 224 8.82 0.84 -3.93
C ASN A 224 7.49 1.39 -4.49
N ASP A 225 7.37 2.70 -4.65
CA ASP A 225 6.19 3.30 -5.25
C ASP A 225 6.31 3.26 -6.80
N THR A 226 5.17 3.25 -7.49
CA THR A 226 5.11 3.49 -8.95
C THR A 226 5.32 4.95 -9.25
N ASP A 227 5.60 5.31 -10.50
CA ASP A 227 5.74 6.74 -10.85
C ASP A 227 4.49 7.54 -10.42
N ARG A 228 3.28 7.07 -10.78
CA ARG A 228 2.02 7.74 -10.40
C ARG A 228 1.83 7.85 -8.87
N ARG A 229 2.08 6.76 -8.13
CA ARG A 229 1.91 6.74 -6.67
C ARG A 229 2.98 7.60 -5.98
N LEU A 230 4.22 7.52 -6.44
CA LEU A 230 5.36 8.29 -5.96
C LEU A 230 5.09 9.79 -6.11
N GLN A 231 4.67 10.24 -7.29
CA GLN A 231 4.33 11.64 -7.56
C GLN A 231 3.23 12.14 -6.63
N ARG A 232 2.16 11.36 -6.44
CA ARG A 232 1.06 11.71 -5.53
C ARG A 232 1.53 11.83 -4.08
N ARG A 233 2.36 10.89 -3.60
CA ARG A 233 2.87 10.88 -2.23
C ARG A 233 3.85 12.02 -1.96
N LEU A 234 4.75 12.30 -2.89
CA LEU A 234 5.69 13.43 -2.80
C LEU A 234 4.93 14.76 -2.77
N LEU A 235 3.92 14.93 -3.61
CA LEU A 235 3.04 16.12 -3.58
C LEU A 235 2.35 16.29 -2.23
N ASN A 236 1.75 15.23 -1.69
CA ASN A 236 1.07 15.32 -0.40
C ASN A 236 2.05 15.58 0.76
N THR A 237 3.28 15.10 0.64
CA THR A 237 4.35 15.30 1.64
C THR A 237 4.84 16.74 1.62
N GLU A 238 5.16 17.27 0.44
CA GLU A 238 5.60 18.67 0.27
C GLU A 238 4.52 19.63 0.76
N ARG A 239 3.26 19.47 0.33
CA ARG A 239 2.15 20.31 0.80
C ARG A 239 1.99 20.28 2.31
N SER A 240 2.03 19.08 2.91
CA SER A 240 1.90 18.95 4.36
C SER A 240 3.05 19.64 5.07
N ALA A 241 4.30 19.47 4.63
CA ALA A 241 5.46 20.12 5.24
C ALA A 241 5.37 21.65 5.11
N ARG A 242 5.00 22.15 3.93
CA ARG A 242 4.82 23.57 3.66
C ARG A 242 3.76 24.20 4.55
N THR A 243 2.59 23.57 4.70
CA THR A 243 1.55 24.04 5.61
C THR A 243 2.04 24.13 7.05
N TYR A 244 2.80 23.14 7.54
CA TYR A 244 3.37 23.19 8.90
C TYR A 244 4.37 24.35 9.07
N ILE A 245 5.21 24.61 8.07
CA ILE A 245 6.15 25.73 8.09
C ILE A 245 5.38 27.07 8.06
N GLU A 246 4.38 27.21 7.19
CA GLU A 246 3.59 28.44 7.06
C GLU A 246 2.76 28.74 8.33
N GLU A 247 2.19 27.71 8.97
CA GLU A 247 1.35 27.87 10.16
C GLU A 247 2.13 27.98 11.48
N ARG A 248 3.26 27.28 11.60
CA ARG A 248 3.99 27.13 12.88
C ARG A 248 5.45 27.54 12.83
N GLY A 249 5.97 27.89 11.66
CA GLY A 249 7.36 28.31 11.48
C GLY A 249 8.40 27.23 11.70
N VAL A 250 8.00 25.95 11.78
CA VAL A 250 8.91 24.83 12.10
C VAL A 250 8.99 23.83 10.94
N ASN A 251 10.21 23.43 10.59
CA ASN A 251 10.44 22.38 9.61
C ASN A 251 10.11 21.02 10.23
N VAL A 252 9.17 20.31 9.63
CA VAL A 252 8.72 18.97 10.06
C VAL A 252 9.11 17.88 9.08
N LEU A 253 9.83 18.23 8.01
CA LEU A 253 10.22 17.30 6.96
C LEU A 253 11.66 16.84 7.15
N PHE A 254 11.79 15.55 7.45
CA PHE A 254 13.08 14.91 7.68
C PHE A 254 13.23 13.67 6.83
N MET A 255 14.46 13.42 6.37
CA MET A 255 14.88 12.13 5.87
C MET A 255 15.44 11.31 7.05
N ALA A 256 14.79 10.19 7.34
CA ALA A 256 15.29 9.23 8.32
C ALA A 256 16.33 8.31 7.66
N LEU A 257 17.55 8.30 8.18
CA LEU A 257 18.58 7.32 7.82
C LEU A 257 18.60 6.21 8.87
N GLY A 258 18.22 5.01 8.45
CA GLY A 258 18.10 3.85 9.33
C GLY A 258 16.89 3.92 10.27
N MET A 259 16.46 2.74 10.73
CA MET A 259 15.41 2.57 11.71
C MET A 259 15.89 1.57 12.76
N LEU A 260 15.69 1.88 14.04
CA LEU A 260 15.76 0.91 15.12
C LEU A 260 14.44 0.15 15.16
N HIS A 261 14.51 -1.18 15.20
CA HIS A 261 13.36 -2.06 15.32
C HIS A 261 13.43 -2.81 16.64
N TRP A 262 12.32 -2.82 17.39
CA TRP A 262 12.21 -3.65 18.59
C TRP A 262 10.78 -4.15 18.77
N ARG A 263 10.62 -5.15 19.63
CA ARG A 263 9.32 -5.71 20.00
C ARG A 263 9.19 -5.63 21.51
N ASP A 264 7.98 -5.33 21.96
CA ASP A 264 7.69 -5.40 23.38
C ASP A 264 7.62 -6.88 23.80
N LYS A 265 8.05 -7.19 25.02
CA LYS A 265 7.94 -8.54 25.58
C LYS A 265 6.48 -8.91 25.81
N ASP A 266 5.65 -7.91 26.14
CA ASP A 266 4.23 -8.10 26.44
C ASP A 266 3.36 -8.16 25.17
N ASP A 267 3.89 -7.70 24.02
CA ASP A 267 3.26 -7.83 22.71
C ASP A 267 4.30 -8.16 21.61
N PRO A 268 4.74 -9.43 21.52
CA PRO A 268 5.79 -9.83 20.59
C PRO A 268 5.39 -9.71 19.11
N LYS A 269 4.08 -9.62 18.82
CA LYS A 269 3.59 -9.45 17.44
C LYS A 269 3.75 -8.01 16.96
N ARG A 270 3.89 -7.07 17.89
CA ARG A 270 4.00 -5.65 17.59
C ARG A 270 5.45 -5.22 17.45
N GLU A 271 5.80 -4.82 16.24
CA GLU A 271 7.08 -4.20 15.94
C GLU A 271 6.98 -2.67 16.09
N LEU A 272 7.84 -2.10 16.94
CA LEU A 272 8.04 -0.67 17.11
C LEU A 272 9.27 -0.20 16.32
N LYS A 273 9.23 1.04 15.85
CA LYS A 273 10.24 1.62 14.95
C LYS A 273 10.58 3.04 15.38
N ALA A 274 11.87 3.37 15.36
CA ALA A 274 12.36 4.72 15.60
C ALA A 274 13.44 5.07 14.57
N PRO A 275 13.45 6.30 14.01
CA PRO A 275 14.53 6.73 13.14
C PRO A 275 15.84 6.82 13.93
N LEU A 276 16.95 6.38 13.34
CA LEU A 276 18.27 6.46 13.98
C LEU A 276 18.90 7.84 13.81
N LEU A 277 18.79 8.40 12.60
CA LEU A 277 19.28 9.73 12.27
C LEU A 277 18.22 10.46 11.45
N LEU A 278 17.94 11.71 11.80
CA LEU A 278 17.03 12.58 11.05
C LEU A 278 17.84 13.70 10.42
N ILE A 279 17.69 13.85 9.11
CA ILE A 279 18.31 14.91 8.34
C ILE A 279 17.21 15.88 7.91
N PRO A 280 17.29 17.18 8.25
CA PRO A 280 16.33 18.17 7.81
C PRO A 280 16.44 18.35 6.30
N VAL A 281 15.30 18.31 5.61
CA VAL A 281 15.26 18.35 4.15
C VAL A 281 14.06 19.14 3.64
N LYS A 282 14.17 19.64 2.40
CA LYS A 282 13.06 20.22 1.63
C LYS A 282 12.82 19.45 0.33
N LEU A 283 11.56 19.37 -0.06
CA LEU A 283 11.13 18.85 -1.35
C LEU A 283 10.78 20.01 -2.28
N VAL A 284 11.36 20.01 -3.48
CA VAL A 284 11.13 21.06 -4.48
C VAL A 284 10.88 20.42 -5.83
N ARG A 285 9.96 20.98 -6.61
CA ARG A 285 9.69 20.59 -8.00
C ARG A 285 9.49 21.84 -8.85
N ALA A 286 10.17 21.94 -9.99
CA ALA A 286 10.10 23.15 -10.83
C ALA A 286 8.81 23.19 -11.68
N ALA A 287 8.31 22.05 -12.15
CA ALA A 287 7.07 21.97 -12.93
C ALA A 287 6.28 20.69 -12.67
N VAL A 288 4.99 20.65 -13.04
CA VAL A 288 4.09 19.51 -12.76
C VAL A 288 4.61 18.18 -13.29
N ARG A 289 5.30 18.20 -14.43
CA ARG A 289 5.87 17.00 -15.09
C ARG A 289 7.29 16.66 -14.65
N GLU A 290 7.94 17.52 -13.86
CA GLU A 290 9.29 17.23 -13.37
C GLU A 290 9.26 16.37 -12.11
N ARG A 291 10.37 15.69 -11.83
CA ARG A 291 10.54 14.94 -10.59
C ARG A 291 10.83 15.88 -9.42
N TYR A 292 10.37 15.51 -8.23
CA TYR A 292 10.78 16.21 -7.01
C TYR A 292 12.26 15.96 -6.74
N LYS A 293 12.93 17.01 -6.32
CA LYS A 293 14.28 17.01 -5.79
C LYS A 293 14.24 17.24 -4.29
N LEU A 294 15.06 16.49 -3.58
CA LEU A 294 15.30 16.58 -2.15
C LEU A 294 16.59 17.36 -1.93
N TYR A 295 16.54 18.38 -1.07
CA TYR A 295 17.69 19.17 -0.68
C TYR A 295 17.87 19.11 0.84
N TYR A 296 19.12 19.10 1.29
CA TYR A 296 19.46 19.38 2.68
C TYR A 296 19.18 20.84 3.02
N THR A 297 18.71 21.12 4.23
CA THR A 297 18.34 22.47 4.67
C THR A 297 19.21 23.04 5.77
N GLY A 298 19.89 22.21 6.58
CA GLY A 298 20.93 22.63 7.53
C GLY A 298 20.45 23.33 8.82
N ASP A 299 19.13 23.39 9.02
CA ASP A 299 18.38 24.01 10.12
C ASP A 299 18.18 23.09 11.34
#